data_AF-A0A1I3ZUY7-F1
#
_entry.id   AF-A0A1I3ZUY7-F1
#
_cell.length_a   1.000
_cell.length_b   1.000
_cell.length_c   1.000
_cell.angle_alpha   90.00
_cell.angle_beta   90.00
_cell.angle_gamma   90.00
#
_symmetry.space_group_name_H-M   'P 1'
#
loop_
_entity.id
_entity.type
_entity.pdbx_description
1 polymer ?
#
loop_
_entity_poly.entity_id
_entity_poly.type
_entity_poly.pdbx_seq_one_letter_code
_entity_poly.pdbx_strand_id
1 'polypeptide(L)'
;MILNNRSKTVLSFILVLVVILTLILAAEGIVRVRQYIKYGTFHGVTDLHFDKHSGLYTPLPSMKTASISINSMGFRGPEIEMPKPDNRLRIGFIGASTTYCAEVSNNNMVWSDITSHRLKSSIPGLSVDYINAGVPGYTTDTSLINLEKRVVPLQPDIVIIYHATNDLSSETRALAEAAGIERTNLAAEESWLGRYSLLWHLVQKNVTLLMLQAPSETELLKVDPQSIGDDFRQNLEKLVYVAYKNGANLVALMTFSIHLRDGMTIEQQEDAMISARYYMPYLSADDLLAGFKQYNQIIREVAEKTGTLLIEREHDIPGDPIHFNDSVHFTDKGSQKQAERVVTALMNSSKFQEIVSAKKNEL
;
A
#
# COMPACT_ATOMS: atom_id res chain seq x y z
N MET A 1 21.12 -9.92 -60.57
CA MET A 1 20.52 -11.25 -60.31
C MET A 1 19.03 -11.05 -60.06
N ILE A 2 18.15 -11.47 -60.97
CA ILE A 2 16.70 -11.29 -60.81
C ILE A 2 16.21 -12.35 -59.81
N LEU A 3 15.79 -11.94 -58.62
CA LEU A 3 15.23 -12.83 -57.61
C LEU A 3 13.98 -13.54 -58.17
N ASN A 4 13.91 -14.87 -58.03
CA ASN A 4 12.70 -15.65 -58.32
C ASN A 4 11.54 -15.14 -57.44
N ASN A 5 10.30 -15.21 -57.93
CA ASN A 5 9.08 -14.88 -57.18
C ASN A 5 9.07 -15.46 -55.76
N ARG A 6 9.54 -16.71 -55.55
CA ARG A 6 9.66 -17.29 -54.19
C ARG A 6 10.62 -16.49 -53.30
N SER A 7 11.78 -16.10 -53.83
CA SER A 7 12.78 -15.31 -53.10
C SER A 7 12.27 -13.90 -52.81
N LYS A 8 11.49 -13.29 -53.71
CA LYS A 8 10.84 -11.98 -53.47
C LYS A 8 9.81 -12.08 -52.36
N THR A 9 8.96 -13.11 -52.36
CA THR A 9 7.97 -13.33 -51.29
C THR A 9 8.63 -13.52 -49.93
N VAL A 10 9.71 -14.33 -49.87
CA VAL A 10 10.48 -14.52 -48.63
C VAL A 10 11.12 -13.22 -48.16
N LEU A 11 11.72 -12.43 -49.07
CA LEU A 11 12.35 -11.15 -48.72
C LEU A 11 11.31 -10.13 -48.21
N SER A 12 10.14 -10.06 -48.85
CA SER A 12 9.03 -9.21 -48.43
C SER A 12 8.51 -9.61 -47.05
N PHE A 13 8.38 -10.92 -46.79
CA PHE A 13 7.97 -11.41 -45.47
C PHE A 13 9.00 -11.06 -44.38
N ILE A 14 10.29 -11.25 -44.66
CA ILE A 14 11.38 -10.85 -43.75
C ILE A 14 11.35 -9.34 -43.50
N LEU A 15 11.18 -8.53 -44.55
CA LEU A 15 11.11 -7.08 -44.42
C LEU A 15 9.92 -6.64 -43.55
N VAL A 16 8.75 -7.24 -43.75
CA VAL A 16 7.56 -6.97 -42.92
C VAL A 16 7.83 -7.32 -41.46
N LEU A 17 8.44 -8.47 -41.19
CA LEU A 17 8.82 -8.86 -39.82
C LEU A 17 9.80 -7.86 -39.19
N VAL A 18 10.83 -7.42 -39.92
CA VAL A 18 11.81 -6.43 -39.44
C VAL A 18 11.14 -5.10 -39.12
N VAL A 19 10.23 -4.64 -39.97
CA VAL A 19 9.46 -3.41 -39.74
C VAL A 19 8.60 -3.55 -38.49
N ILE A 20 7.86 -4.65 -38.34
CA ILE A 20 7.03 -4.91 -37.16
C ILE A 20 7.88 -4.92 -35.87
N LEU A 21 8.99 -5.66 -35.86
CA LEU A 21 9.89 -5.72 -34.71
C LEU A 21 10.46 -4.34 -34.36
N THR A 22 10.83 -3.55 -35.37
CA THR A 22 11.36 -2.20 -35.19
C THR A 22 10.31 -1.26 -34.59
N LEU A 23 9.05 -1.35 -35.04
CA LEU A 23 7.95 -0.57 -34.48
C LEU A 23 7.64 -0.97 -33.03
N ILE A 24 7.66 -2.26 -32.70
CA ILE A 24 7.47 -2.75 -31.33
C ILE A 24 8.60 -2.23 -30.41
N LEU A 25 9.85 -2.32 -30.84
CA LEU A 25 11.00 -1.81 -30.08
C LEU A 25 10.96 -0.28 -29.92
N ALA A 26 10.54 0.45 -30.96
CA ALA A 26 10.35 1.90 -30.88
C ALA A 26 9.24 2.28 -29.89
N ALA A 27 8.10 1.56 -29.91
CA ALA A 27 7.01 1.76 -28.98
C ALA A 27 7.41 1.46 -27.53
N GLU A 28 8.11 0.34 -27.28
CA GLU A 28 8.71 0.03 -25.97
C GLU A 28 9.65 1.16 -25.51
N GLY A 29 10.52 1.64 -26.41
CA GLY A 29 11.41 2.76 -26.15
C GLY A 29 10.66 4.04 -25.75
N ILE A 30 9.60 4.40 -26.49
CA ILE A 30 8.76 5.58 -26.17
C ILE A 30 8.11 5.43 -24.80
N VAL A 31 7.54 4.26 -24.48
CA VAL A 31 6.90 4.00 -23.19
C VAL A 31 7.91 4.10 -22.06
N ARG A 32 9.11 3.53 -22.22
CA ARG A 32 10.20 3.63 -21.23
C ARG A 32 10.73 5.05 -21.06
N VAL A 33 10.87 5.82 -22.14
CA VAL A 33 11.23 7.24 -22.06
C VAL A 33 10.15 8.03 -21.33
N ARG A 34 8.87 7.78 -21.61
CA ARG A 34 7.76 8.41 -20.87
C ARG A 34 7.77 8.03 -19.39
N GLN A 35 8.03 6.77 -19.06
CA GLN A 35 8.20 6.30 -17.67
C GLN A 35 9.37 7.00 -16.99
N TYR A 36 10.51 7.13 -17.67
CA TYR A 36 11.66 7.85 -17.13
C TYR A 36 11.38 9.34 -16.93
N ILE A 37 10.72 10.01 -17.88
CA ILE A 37 10.34 11.43 -17.75
C ILE A 37 9.38 11.62 -16.56
N LYS A 38 8.43 10.71 -16.37
CA LYS A 38 7.41 10.83 -15.32
C LYS A 38 7.91 10.43 -13.93
N TYR A 39 8.71 9.36 -13.85
CA TYR A 39 9.08 8.71 -12.59
C TYR A 39 10.58 8.76 -12.28
N GLY A 40 11.41 9.24 -13.21
CA GLY A 40 12.87 9.29 -13.04
C GLY A 40 13.55 7.92 -13.03
N THR A 41 12.86 6.85 -13.44
CA THR A 41 13.37 5.48 -13.44
C THR A 41 12.88 4.70 -14.66
N PHE A 42 13.71 3.77 -15.15
CA PHE A 42 13.34 2.79 -16.17
C PHE A 42 12.74 1.49 -15.59
N HIS A 43 12.79 1.38 -14.26
CA HIS A 43 12.28 0.28 -13.44
C HIS A 43 10.90 0.60 -12.87
N GLY A 44 10.21 -0.38 -12.30
CA GLY A 44 8.95 -0.15 -11.60
C GLY A 44 9.19 0.74 -10.37
N VAL A 45 8.25 1.64 -10.09
CA VAL A 45 8.30 2.54 -8.92
C VAL A 45 8.17 1.76 -7.59
N THR A 46 7.77 0.48 -7.68
CA THR A 46 7.55 -0.44 -6.58
C THR A 46 8.42 -1.69 -6.67
N ASP A 47 9.58 -1.62 -7.33
CA ASP A 47 10.47 -2.79 -7.44
C ASP A 47 10.90 -3.26 -6.04
N LEU A 48 10.47 -4.48 -5.70
CA LEU A 48 10.81 -5.15 -4.45
C LEU A 48 11.96 -6.11 -4.68
N HIS A 49 12.82 -6.26 -3.68
CA HIS A 49 13.87 -7.26 -3.68
C HIS A 49 13.66 -8.23 -2.51
N PHE A 50 14.05 -9.48 -2.70
CA PHE A 50 13.98 -10.48 -1.65
C PHE A 50 15.12 -10.27 -0.64
N ASP A 51 14.77 -9.83 0.57
CA ASP A 51 15.71 -9.70 1.68
C ASP A 51 15.87 -11.05 2.40
N LYS A 52 17.05 -11.64 2.28
CA LYS A 52 17.37 -12.93 2.89
C LYS A 52 17.34 -12.91 4.41
N HIS A 53 17.55 -11.76 5.05
CA HIS A 53 17.57 -11.65 6.50
C HIS A 53 16.17 -11.76 7.10
N SER A 54 15.21 -10.99 6.57
CA SER A 54 13.82 -11.06 7.00
C SER A 54 13.02 -12.19 6.34
N GLY A 55 13.47 -12.69 5.18
CA GLY A 55 12.71 -13.62 4.34
C GLY A 55 11.56 -12.95 3.60
N LEU A 56 11.59 -11.62 3.45
CA LEU A 56 10.50 -10.82 2.88
C LEU A 56 10.93 -10.10 1.60
N TYR A 57 9.95 -9.79 0.74
CA TYR A 57 10.15 -8.84 -0.36
C TYR A 57 10.03 -7.41 0.17
N THR A 58 11.11 -6.63 0.07
CA THR A 58 11.17 -5.28 0.64
C THR A 58 11.60 -4.24 -0.40
N PRO A 59 11.31 -2.94 -0.21
CA PRO A 59 11.80 -1.90 -1.11
C PRO A 59 13.31 -1.95 -1.27
N LEU A 60 13.80 -1.72 -2.49
CA LEU A 60 15.24 -1.74 -2.77
C LEU A 60 15.99 -0.65 -1.97
N PRO A 61 16.97 -1.00 -1.11
CA PRO A 61 17.69 -0.04 -0.30
C PRO A 61 18.42 1.00 -1.15
N SER A 62 18.47 2.23 -0.66
CA SER A 62 19.07 3.38 -1.36
C SER A 62 18.46 3.71 -2.73
N MET A 63 17.29 3.13 -3.07
CA MET A 63 16.58 3.46 -4.31
C MET A 63 16.11 4.91 -4.29
N LYS A 64 16.37 5.62 -5.39
CA LYS A 64 15.86 6.98 -5.62
C LYS A 64 15.20 7.06 -6.99
N THR A 65 14.01 7.62 -7.00
CA THR A 65 13.20 7.95 -8.17
C THR A 65 12.82 9.44 -8.10
N ALA A 66 12.00 9.93 -9.03
CA ALA A 66 11.55 11.33 -9.00
C ALA A 66 10.73 11.68 -7.73
N SER A 67 9.93 10.74 -7.19
CA SER A 67 9.02 10.97 -6.07
C SER A 67 9.31 10.10 -4.83
N ILE A 68 10.11 9.05 -4.97
CA ILE A 68 10.38 8.09 -3.90
C ILE A 68 11.87 8.03 -3.61
N SER A 69 12.23 8.22 -2.34
CA SER A 69 13.55 7.89 -1.80
C SER A 69 13.43 6.84 -0.70
N ILE A 70 14.17 5.75 -0.84
CA ILE A 70 14.33 4.68 0.14
C ILE A 70 15.70 4.84 0.80
N ASN A 71 15.76 4.72 2.12
CA ASN A 71 16.99 4.82 2.87
C ASN A 71 17.86 3.55 2.74
N SER A 72 19.07 3.59 3.31
CA SER A 72 20.03 2.48 3.27
C SER A 72 19.53 1.18 3.92
N MET A 73 18.48 1.24 4.74
CA MET A 73 17.86 0.09 5.42
C MET A 73 16.60 -0.43 4.72
N GLY A 74 16.22 0.12 3.56
CA GLY A 74 15.05 -0.34 2.81
C GLY A 74 13.70 0.18 3.33
N PHE A 75 13.69 1.33 4.02
CA PHE A 75 12.46 2.03 4.42
C PHE A 75 12.29 3.33 3.62
N ARG A 76 11.05 3.69 3.28
CA ARG A 76 10.80 4.96 2.57
C ARG A 76 10.99 6.13 3.53
N GLY A 77 11.82 7.10 3.15
CA GLY A 77 12.07 8.28 3.97
C GLY A 77 13.56 8.56 4.22
N PRO A 78 13.87 9.39 5.22
CA PRO A 78 15.23 9.71 5.65
C PRO A 78 16.00 8.50 6.18
N GLU A 79 17.33 8.67 6.30
CA GLU A 79 18.18 7.72 7.03
C GLU A 79 17.79 7.66 8.51
N ILE A 80 17.92 6.46 9.09
CA ILE A 80 17.57 6.18 10.47
C ILE A 80 18.86 6.06 11.27
N GLU A 81 19.06 6.99 12.20
CA GLU A 81 20.26 7.05 13.02
C GLU A 81 20.31 5.89 14.02
N MET A 82 21.42 5.15 14.02
CA MET A 82 21.67 4.02 14.92
C MET A 82 23.09 4.12 15.53
N PRO A 83 23.26 3.89 16.85
CA PRO A 83 22.21 3.63 17.83
C PRO A 83 21.26 4.81 17.98
N LYS A 84 20.02 4.54 18.41
CA LYS A 84 18.99 5.58 18.56
C LYS A 84 19.43 6.60 19.65
N PRO A 85 19.45 7.91 19.35
CA PRO A 85 19.75 8.91 20.36
C PRO A 85 18.69 8.94 21.48
N ASP A 86 19.11 9.15 22.73
CA ASP A 86 18.20 9.15 23.90
C ASP A 86 17.08 10.20 23.75
N ASN A 87 17.41 11.36 23.18
CA ASN A 87 16.49 12.47 22.94
C ASN A 87 15.61 12.33 21.68
N ARG A 88 15.54 11.11 21.12
CA ARG A 88 14.77 10.79 19.92
C ARG A 88 13.47 10.08 20.30
N LEU A 89 12.36 10.65 19.87
CA LEU A 89 11.10 9.96 19.73
C LEU A 89 11.06 9.30 18.34
N ARG A 90 10.98 7.97 18.29
CA ARG A 90 10.93 7.19 17.05
C ARG A 90 9.59 6.53 16.85
N ILE A 91 8.98 6.75 15.70
CA ILE A 91 7.66 6.24 15.36
C ILE A 91 7.76 5.20 14.24
N GLY A 92 7.31 3.97 14.50
CA GLY A 92 7.18 2.91 13.50
C GLY A 92 5.78 2.91 12.88
N PHE A 93 5.69 3.12 11.57
CA PHE A 93 4.44 3.04 10.81
C PHE A 93 4.38 1.69 10.09
N ILE A 94 3.55 0.78 10.58
CA ILE A 94 3.35 -0.57 10.04
C ILE A 94 2.14 -0.57 9.11
N GLY A 95 2.32 -1.05 7.89
CA GLY A 95 1.27 -1.02 6.90
C GLY A 95 1.66 -1.65 5.57
N ALA A 96 0.86 -1.36 4.55
CA ALA A 96 1.10 -1.84 3.19
C ALA A 96 1.39 -0.68 2.20
N SER A 97 0.94 -0.79 0.95
CA SER A 97 1.04 0.26 -0.07
C SER A 97 0.42 1.59 0.36
N THR A 98 -0.65 1.57 1.16
CA THR A 98 -1.30 2.78 1.69
C THR A 98 -0.50 3.48 2.79
N THR A 99 0.50 2.80 3.37
CA THR A 99 1.51 3.40 4.26
C THR A 99 2.76 3.79 3.48
N TYR A 100 3.13 2.99 2.48
CA TYR A 100 4.22 3.30 1.55
C TYR A 100 3.95 4.56 0.72
N CYS A 101 2.70 4.79 0.30
CA CYS A 101 2.17 5.94 -0.44
C CYS A 101 2.84 6.21 -1.79
N ALA A 102 2.93 5.23 -2.69
CA ALA A 102 3.63 5.42 -3.98
C ALA A 102 3.02 6.55 -4.84
N GLU A 103 1.77 6.92 -4.58
CA GLU A 103 0.93 7.83 -5.36
C GLU A 103 1.15 9.31 -5.03
N VAL A 104 1.79 9.62 -3.90
CA VAL A 104 2.05 11.02 -3.51
C VAL A 104 3.20 11.62 -4.31
N SER A 105 3.20 12.95 -4.43
CA SER A 105 4.11 13.68 -5.32
C SER A 105 5.59 13.54 -4.93
N ASN A 106 5.90 13.37 -3.64
CA ASN A 106 7.25 13.17 -3.13
C ASN A 106 7.24 12.61 -1.69
N ASN A 107 8.42 12.29 -1.14
CA ASN A 107 8.56 11.79 0.24
C ASN A 107 7.98 12.73 1.32
N ASN A 108 8.00 14.06 1.13
CA ASN A 108 7.44 15.00 2.10
C ASN A 108 5.90 15.02 2.12
N MET A 109 5.28 14.40 1.13
CA MET A 109 3.83 14.25 1.06
C MET A 109 3.34 12.89 1.56
N VAL A 110 4.24 12.00 1.99
CA VAL A 110 3.87 10.74 2.64
C VAL A 110 3.35 11.04 4.03
N TRP A 111 2.19 10.50 4.41
CA TRP A 111 1.56 10.87 5.68
C TRP A 111 2.43 10.55 6.91
N SER A 112 3.30 9.53 6.88
CA SER A 112 4.27 9.27 7.95
C SER A 112 5.29 10.41 8.12
N ASP A 113 5.73 11.02 7.02
CA ASP A 113 6.65 12.17 7.03
C ASP A 113 5.93 13.42 7.55
N ILE A 114 4.72 13.68 7.05
CA ILE A 114 3.89 14.81 7.48
C ILE A 114 3.58 14.70 8.98
N THR A 115 3.18 13.52 9.47
CA THR A 115 2.93 13.27 10.89
C THR A 115 4.16 13.56 11.72
N SER A 116 5.33 13.05 11.32
CA SER A 116 6.57 13.21 12.09
C SER A 116 7.02 14.66 12.15
N HIS A 117 6.90 15.41 11.05
CA HIS A 117 7.20 16.84 11.02
C HIS A 117 6.23 17.65 11.88
N ARG A 118 4.93 17.38 11.79
CA ARG A 118 3.92 18.07 12.60
C ARG A 118 4.12 17.80 14.10
N LEU A 119 4.38 16.55 14.48
CA LEU A 119 4.70 16.21 15.87
C LEU A 119 5.96 16.93 16.32
N LYS A 120 7.06 16.91 15.55
CA LYS A 120 8.30 17.63 15.89
C LYS A 120 8.05 19.11 16.19
N SER A 121 7.19 19.77 15.41
CA SER A 121 6.79 21.17 15.67
C SER A 121 5.95 21.34 16.93
N SER A 122 5.15 20.35 17.32
CA SER A 122 4.28 20.37 18.50
C SER A 122 4.98 19.99 19.81
N ILE A 123 6.13 19.31 19.77
CA ILE A 123 6.89 18.88 20.96
C ILE A 123 8.31 19.47 20.98
N PRO A 124 8.46 20.80 21.20
CA PRO A 124 9.78 21.44 21.19
C PRO A 124 10.71 20.83 22.24
N GLY A 125 11.99 20.72 21.89
CA GLY A 125 13.03 20.12 22.74
C GLY A 125 13.29 18.63 22.50
N LEU A 126 12.40 17.93 21.78
CA LEU A 126 12.65 16.55 21.34
C LEU A 126 12.91 16.49 19.84
N SER A 127 13.77 15.54 19.46
CA SER A 127 13.90 15.15 18.07
C SER A 127 12.86 14.06 17.74
N VAL A 128 12.34 14.07 16.51
CA VAL A 128 11.41 13.04 16.02
C VAL A 128 11.99 12.44 14.76
N ASP A 129 12.00 11.12 14.66
CA ASP A 129 12.20 10.38 13.42
C ASP A 129 11.17 9.26 13.29
N TYR A 130 11.19 8.59 12.14
CA TYR A 130 10.22 7.56 11.83
C TYR A 130 10.78 6.45 10.97
N ILE A 131 10.06 5.33 11.01
CA ILE A 131 10.26 4.15 10.17
C ILE A 131 8.97 3.97 9.37
N ASN A 132 8.99 4.29 8.08
CA ASN A 132 7.88 3.91 7.20
C ASN A 132 8.11 2.46 6.76
N ALA A 133 7.46 1.53 7.44
CA ALA A 133 7.55 0.11 7.19
C ALA A 133 6.43 -0.39 6.25
N GLY A 134 5.77 0.53 5.52
CA GLY A 134 4.80 0.20 4.50
C GLY A 134 5.44 -0.53 3.33
N VAL A 135 4.89 -1.68 2.93
CA VAL A 135 5.32 -2.40 1.73
C VAL A 135 4.11 -2.82 0.90
N PRO A 136 4.07 -2.51 -0.42
CA PRO A 136 2.95 -2.90 -1.27
C PRO A 136 2.60 -4.39 -1.17
N GLY A 137 1.30 -4.69 -1.10
CA GLY A 137 0.77 -6.06 -1.02
C GLY A 137 0.83 -6.72 0.36
N TYR A 138 1.48 -6.13 1.37
CA TYR A 138 1.55 -6.76 2.69
C TYR A 138 0.16 -6.88 3.36
N THR A 139 -0.08 -8.05 3.91
CA THR A 139 -1.15 -8.38 4.87
C THR A 139 -0.59 -8.31 6.30
N THR A 140 -1.46 -8.42 7.31
CA THR A 140 -1.07 -8.34 8.73
C THR A 140 -0.12 -9.44 9.18
N ASP A 141 -0.20 -10.64 8.61
CA ASP A 141 0.73 -11.75 8.83
C ASP A 141 2.16 -11.43 8.36
N THR A 142 2.30 -10.84 7.18
CA THR A 142 3.58 -10.42 6.59
C THR A 142 4.14 -9.24 7.36
N SER A 143 3.27 -8.30 7.75
CA SER A 143 3.63 -7.17 8.61
C SER A 143 4.08 -7.60 10.01
N LEU A 144 3.64 -8.75 10.53
CA LEU A 144 4.13 -9.29 11.79
C LEU A 144 5.62 -9.66 11.70
N ILE A 145 6.01 -10.33 10.61
CA ILE A 145 7.42 -10.66 10.34
C ILE A 145 8.23 -9.37 10.13
N ASN A 146 7.68 -8.40 9.39
CA ASN A 146 8.32 -7.11 9.15
C ASN A 146 8.56 -6.34 10.46
N LEU A 147 7.56 -6.31 11.35
CA LEU A 147 7.68 -5.70 12.67
C LEU A 147 8.79 -6.39 13.47
N GLU A 148 8.76 -7.71 13.59
CA GLU A 148 9.72 -8.48 14.41
C GLU A 148 11.15 -8.38 13.88
N LYS A 149 11.35 -8.55 12.58
CA LYS A 149 12.69 -8.71 11.97
C LYS A 149 13.32 -7.41 11.51
N ARG A 150 12.53 -6.37 11.21
CA ARG A 150 13.03 -5.14 10.59
C ARG A 150 12.76 -3.89 11.41
N VAL A 151 11.59 -3.75 12.02
CA VAL A 151 11.20 -2.50 12.70
C VAL A 151 11.62 -2.50 14.17
N VAL A 152 11.35 -3.58 14.91
CA VAL A 152 11.72 -3.74 16.32
C VAL A 152 13.21 -3.49 16.59
N PRO A 153 14.16 -3.99 15.78
CA PRO A 153 15.59 -3.72 15.98
C PRO A 153 15.97 -2.24 15.94
N LEU A 154 15.11 -1.38 15.36
CA LEU A 154 15.30 0.06 15.27
C LEU A 154 14.70 0.82 16.47
N GLN A 155 14.17 0.11 17.46
CA GLN A 155 13.70 0.64 18.75
C GLN A 155 12.65 1.76 18.64
N PRO A 156 11.50 1.53 17.97
CA PRO A 156 10.41 2.50 17.97
C PRO A 156 9.83 2.67 19.39
N ASP A 157 9.57 3.91 19.82
CA ASP A 157 8.81 4.18 21.06
C ASP A 157 7.30 4.05 20.82
N ILE A 158 6.87 4.36 19.59
CA ILE A 158 5.47 4.34 19.18
C ILE A 158 5.34 3.46 17.94
N VAL A 159 4.37 2.57 17.91
CA VAL A 159 4.03 1.77 16.74
C VAL A 159 2.60 2.07 16.31
N ILE A 160 2.40 2.44 15.05
CA ILE A 160 1.09 2.75 14.46
C ILE A 160 0.81 1.76 13.35
N ILE A 161 -0.31 1.05 13.44
CA ILE A 161 -0.67 -0.04 12.51
C ILE A 161 -1.85 0.40 11.63
N TYR A 162 -1.66 0.31 10.31
CA TYR A 162 -2.66 0.67 9.29
C TYR A 162 -2.77 -0.42 8.21
N HIS A 163 -3.72 -1.34 8.41
CA HIS A 163 -4.04 -2.44 7.49
C HIS A 163 -5.56 -2.65 7.41
N ALA A 164 -6.01 -3.10 6.24
CA ALA A 164 -7.31 -3.76 6.04
C ALA A 164 -7.40 -4.33 4.62
N THR A 165 -7.09 -3.52 3.60
CA THR A 165 -7.45 -3.82 2.21
C THR A 165 -6.83 -5.10 1.63
N ASN A 166 -5.58 -5.43 1.98
CA ASN A 166 -4.92 -6.63 1.44
C ASN A 166 -5.41 -7.89 2.15
N ASP A 167 -5.66 -7.77 3.46
CA ASP A 167 -6.20 -8.85 4.28
C ASP A 167 -7.62 -9.20 3.81
N LEU A 168 -8.48 -8.19 3.63
CA LEU A 168 -9.82 -8.34 3.05
C LEU A 168 -9.74 -8.98 1.66
N SER A 169 -8.91 -8.45 0.77
CA SER A 169 -8.72 -8.98 -0.59
C SER A 169 -8.27 -10.44 -0.59
N SER A 170 -7.32 -10.80 0.28
CA SER A 170 -6.82 -12.18 0.38
C SER A 170 -7.88 -13.14 0.87
N GLU A 171 -8.60 -12.76 1.94
CA GLU A 171 -9.66 -13.57 2.54
C GLU A 171 -10.84 -13.75 1.57
N THR A 172 -11.35 -12.66 1.01
CA THR A 172 -12.50 -12.74 0.10
C THR A 172 -12.17 -13.45 -1.20
N ARG A 173 -10.89 -13.41 -1.64
CA ARG A 173 -10.44 -14.18 -2.80
C ARG A 173 -10.49 -15.68 -2.50
N ALA A 174 -10.00 -16.10 -1.34
CA ALA A 174 -10.09 -17.50 -0.92
C ALA A 174 -11.56 -17.96 -0.81
N LEU A 175 -12.46 -17.12 -0.29
CA LEU A 175 -13.89 -17.41 -0.24
C LEU A 175 -14.52 -17.53 -1.64
N ALA A 176 -14.18 -16.62 -2.55
CA ALA A 176 -14.65 -16.66 -3.93
C ALA A 176 -14.14 -17.91 -4.67
N GLU A 177 -12.87 -18.29 -4.48
CA GLU A 177 -12.29 -19.52 -5.04
C GLU A 177 -13.02 -20.76 -4.50
N ALA A 178 -13.28 -20.81 -3.19
CA ALA A 178 -14.03 -21.90 -2.56
C ALA A 178 -15.50 -21.98 -3.04
N ALA A 179 -16.09 -20.84 -3.40
CA ALA A 179 -17.42 -20.75 -4.01
C ALA A 179 -17.44 -21.06 -5.52
N GLY A 180 -16.28 -21.33 -6.14
CA GLY A 180 -16.17 -21.64 -7.56
C GLY A 180 -16.31 -20.42 -8.48
N ILE A 181 -16.05 -19.21 -7.98
CA ILE A 181 -16.12 -17.98 -8.78
C ILE A 181 -14.83 -17.83 -9.59
N GLU A 182 -14.92 -17.88 -10.92
CA GLU A 182 -13.76 -17.90 -11.83
C GLU A 182 -13.00 -16.55 -11.91
N ARG A 183 -13.63 -15.44 -11.51
CA ARG A 183 -13.04 -14.07 -11.60
C ARG A 183 -11.94 -13.76 -10.59
N THR A 184 -11.52 -14.72 -9.76
CA THR A 184 -10.54 -14.49 -8.68
C THR A 184 -9.11 -14.20 -9.17
N ASN A 185 -8.81 -14.52 -10.43
CA ASN A 185 -7.46 -14.48 -11.01
C ASN A 185 -7.22 -13.36 -12.04
N LEU A 186 -7.94 -12.23 -11.97
CA LEU A 186 -7.64 -11.07 -12.83
C LEU A 186 -6.29 -10.40 -12.55
N ALA A 187 -5.68 -10.73 -11.41
CA ALA A 187 -4.24 -10.74 -11.26
C ALA A 187 -3.63 -11.82 -12.16
N ALA A 188 -3.86 -11.73 -13.47
CA ALA A 188 -3.27 -12.62 -14.45
C ALA A 188 -1.77 -12.58 -14.20
N GLU A 189 -1.17 -13.75 -13.94
CA GLU A 189 0.27 -13.88 -13.81
C GLU A 189 0.93 -13.03 -14.89
N GLU A 190 1.83 -12.14 -14.47
CA GLU A 190 2.53 -11.28 -15.41
C GLU A 190 3.16 -12.20 -16.45
N SER A 191 2.69 -12.09 -17.69
CA SER A 191 3.12 -12.99 -18.75
C SER A 191 4.63 -12.86 -18.91
N TRP A 192 5.29 -13.90 -19.42
CA TRP A 192 6.76 -13.86 -19.57
C TRP A 192 7.22 -12.59 -20.32
N LEU A 193 6.44 -12.13 -21.32
CA LEU A 193 6.67 -10.87 -22.03
C LEU A 193 6.44 -9.65 -21.15
N GLY A 194 5.43 -9.65 -20.27
CA GLY A 194 5.14 -8.55 -19.35
C GLY A 194 6.28 -8.28 -18.38
N ARG A 195 6.99 -9.33 -17.97
CA ARG A 195 8.17 -9.24 -17.09
C ARG A 195 9.35 -8.50 -17.73
N TYR A 196 9.44 -8.48 -19.06
CA TYR A 196 10.58 -7.88 -19.80
C TYR A 196 10.19 -6.67 -20.67
N SER A 197 8.92 -6.51 -21.03
CA SER A 197 8.38 -5.41 -21.84
C SER A 197 7.34 -4.63 -21.05
N LEU A 198 7.66 -3.36 -20.78
CA LEU A 198 6.76 -2.44 -20.12
C LEU A 198 5.54 -2.12 -21.01
N LEU A 199 5.74 -2.03 -22.33
CA LEU A 199 4.64 -1.90 -23.29
C LEU A 199 3.66 -3.07 -23.16
N TRP A 200 4.18 -4.30 -23.14
CA TRP A 200 3.34 -5.50 -23.03
C TRP A 200 2.64 -5.59 -21.67
N HIS A 201 3.33 -5.25 -20.58
CA HIS A 201 2.71 -5.14 -19.25
C HIS A 201 1.52 -4.17 -19.26
N LEU A 202 1.69 -2.97 -19.81
CA LEU A 202 0.64 -1.95 -19.88
C LEU A 202 -0.52 -2.38 -20.81
N VAL A 203 -0.21 -3.03 -21.94
CA VAL A 203 -1.23 -3.57 -22.83
C VAL A 203 -2.03 -4.66 -22.14
N GLN A 204 -1.37 -5.63 -21.50
CA GLN A 204 -2.04 -6.72 -20.77
C GLN A 204 -2.94 -6.15 -19.68
N LYS A 205 -2.44 -5.23 -18.84
CA LYS A 205 -3.23 -4.58 -17.79
C LYS A 205 -4.47 -3.86 -18.34
N ASN A 206 -4.31 -3.03 -19.38
CA ASN A 206 -5.42 -2.28 -19.96
C ASN A 206 -6.43 -3.18 -20.69
N VAL A 207 -5.96 -4.23 -21.38
CA VAL A 207 -6.85 -5.20 -22.04
C VAL A 207 -7.63 -6.01 -21.01
N THR A 208 -7.00 -6.46 -19.92
CA THR A 208 -7.71 -7.13 -18.82
C THR A 208 -8.80 -6.21 -18.24
N LEU A 209 -8.49 -4.93 -18.01
CA LEU A 209 -9.48 -3.96 -17.54
C LEU A 209 -10.62 -3.72 -18.55
N LEU A 210 -10.32 -3.66 -19.85
CA LEU A 210 -11.33 -3.50 -20.92
C LEU A 210 -12.18 -4.75 -21.14
N MET A 211 -11.62 -5.94 -20.88
CA MET A 211 -12.32 -7.21 -20.99
C MET A 211 -13.19 -7.51 -19.75
N LEU A 212 -13.06 -6.73 -18.68
CA LEU A 212 -13.97 -6.81 -17.54
C LEU A 212 -15.35 -6.29 -17.93
N GLN A 213 -16.23 -7.21 -18.31
CA GLN A 213 -17.67 -6.93 -18.38
C GLN A 213 -18.21 -6.72 -16.96
N ALA A 214 -19.33 -6.00 -16.83
CA ALA A 214 -20.05 -5.93 -15.56
C ALA A 214 -20.33 -7.37 -15.06
N PRO A 215 -20.04 -7.68 -13.78
CA PRO A 215 -20.24 -9.03 -13.27
C PRO A 215 -21.73 -9.40 -13.34
N SER A 216 -22.01 -10.62 -13.78
CA SER A 216 -23.33 -11.24 -13.62
C SER A 216 -23.59 -11.58 -12.15
N GLU A 217 -24.85 -11.73 -11.74
CA GLU A 217 -25.19 -12.07 -10.35
C GLU A 217 -24.51 -13.36 -9.84
N THR A 218 -24.29 -14.33 -10.73
CA THR A 218 -23.61 -15.60 -10.42
C THR A 218 -22.10 -15.46 -10.23
N GLU A 219 -21.51 -14.32 -10.61
CA GLU A 219 -20.09 -14.01 -10.43
C GLU A 219 -19.82 -13.14 -9.20
N LEU A 220 -20.87 -12.79 -8.44
CA LEU A 220 -20.74 -12.01 -7.21
C LEU A 220 -20.68 -12.92 -5.99
N LEU A 221 -19.64 -12.74 -5.18
CA LEU A 221 -19.53 -13.33 -3.87
C LEU A 221 -20.45 -12.56 -2.91
N LYS A 222 -21.34 -13.29 -2.24
CA LYS A 222 -22.06 -12.78 -1.07
C LYS A 222 -21.30 -13.15 0.18
N VAL A 223 -20.85 -12.13 0.91
CA VAL A 223 -20.09 -12.27 2.13
C VAL A 223 -20.96 -11.82 3.29
N ASP A 224 -21.17 -12.68 4.28
CA ASP A 224 -21.63 -12.22 5.59
C ASP A 224 -20.45 -11.48 6.25
N PRO A 225 -20.53 -10.15 6.47
CA PRO A 225 -19.42 -9.42 7.05
C PRO A 225 -19.02 -9.95 8.43
N GLN A 226 -19.92 -10.58 9.19
CA GLN A 226 -19.58 -11.13 10.50
C GLN A 226 -18.81 -12.45 10.42
N SER A 227 -18.75 -13.10 9.26
CA SER A 227 -18.03 -14.37 9.06
C SER A 227 -16.59 -14.18 8.59
N ILE A 228 -16.09 -12.94 8.50
CA ILE A 228 -14.75 -12.61 7.99
C ILE A 228 -13.91 -11.82 8.99
N GLY A 229 -12.60 -11.91 8.84
CA GLY A 229 -11.61 -11.12 9.56
C GLY A 229 -11.04 -11.76 10.83
N ASP A 230 -11.29 -13.05 11.06
CA ASP A 230 -10.77 -13.76 12.25
C ASP A 230 -9.23 -13.81 12.27
N ASP A 231 -8.60 -14.10 11.13
CA ASP A 231 -7.14 -14.08 11.01
C ASP A 231 -6.57 -12.67 11.15
N PHE A 232 -7.26 -11.68 10.57
CA PHE A 232 -6.92 -10.27 10.70
C PHE A 232 -6.94 -9.84 12.17
N ARG A 233 -7.98 -10.20 12.93
CA ARG A 233 -8.08 -9.96 14.37
C ARG A 233 -6.91 -10.57 15.14
N GLN A 234 -6.66 -11.86 14.93
CA GLN A 234 -5.58 -12.57 15.61
C GLN A 234 -4.21 -11.96 15.30
N ASN A 235 -3.98 -11.55 14.06
CA ASN A 235 -2.72 -10.95 13.65
C ASN A 235 -2.55 -9.52 14.18
N LEU A 236 -3.62 -8.72 14.29
CA LEU A 236 -3.56 -7.44 14.99
C LEU A 236 -3.19 -7.62 16.46
N GLU A 237 -3.79 -8.58 17.16
CA GLU A 237 -3.42 -8.89 18.54
C GLU A 237 -1.94 -9.29 18.69
N LYS A 238 -1.43 -10.11 17.76
CA LYS A 238 0.00 -10.49 17.72
C LYS A 238 0.90 -9.30 17.43
N LEU A 239 0.54 -8.42 16.49
CA LEU A 239 1.28 -7.20 16.17
C LEU A 239 1.40 -6.30 17.40
N VAL A 240 0.29 -6.08 18.11
CA VAL A 240 0.27 -5.31 19.36
C VAL A 240 1.16 -5.94 20.42
N TYR A 241 1.03 -7.26 20.63
CA TYR A 241 1.86 -7.99 21.58
C TYR A 241 3.35 -7.88 21.25
N VAL A 242 3.74 -8.11 19.99
CA VAL A 242 5.14 -8.04 19.55
C VAL A 242 5.70 -6.63 19.72
N ALA A 243 4.94 -5.59 19.39
CA ALA A 243 5.38 -4.21 19.58
C ALA A 243 5.66 -3.89 21.06
N TYR A 244 4.72 -4.17 21.96
CA TYR A 244 4.91 -3.90 23.39
C TYR A 244 6.01 -4.77 24.01
N LYS A 245 6.06 -6.07 23.69
CA LYS A 245 7.08 -6.99 24.18
C LYS A 245 8.49 -6.51 23.86
N ASN A 246 8.65 -5.81 22.74
CA ASN A 246 9.94 -5.32 22.26
C ASN A 246 10.17 -3.83 22.51
N GLY A 247 9.47 -3.24 23.48
CA GLY A 247 9.83 -1.94 24.04
C GLY A 247 9.10 -0.73 23.47
N ALA A 248 8.10 -0.90 22.60
CA ALA A 248 7.21 0.22 22.28
C ALA A 248 6.47 0.67 23.55
N ASN A 249 6.46 1.97 23.84
CA ASN A 249 5.74 2.56 24.98
C ASN A 249 4.27 2.83 24.66
N LEU A 250 3.93 2.93 23.37
CA LEU A 250 2.58 3.14 22.87
C LEU A 250 2.38 2.39 21.56
N VAL A 251 1.31 1.62 21.47
CA VAL A 251 0.82 1.06 20.20
C VAL A 251 -0.51 1.72 19.87
N ALA A 252 -0.69 2.06 18.59
CA ALA A 252 -1.92 2.61 18.06
C ALA A 252 -2.46 1.78 16.89
N LEU A 253 -3.75 1.44 16.94
CA LEU A 253 -4.48 0.82 15.84
C LEU A 253 -5.35 1.88 15.16
N MET A 254 -5.29 1.95 13.84
CA MET A 254 -5.95 3.02 13.08
C MET A 254 -7.02 2.47 12.14
N THR A 255 -8.23 3.02 12.23
CA THR A 255 -9.33 2.64 11.32
C THR A 255 -9.00 3.02 9.88
N PHE A 256 -9.31 2.10 8.96
CA PHE A 256 -8.97 2.16 7.54
C PHE A 256 -9.94 3.06 6.78
N SER A 257 -9.40 3.99 5.99
CA SER A 257 -10.19 4.88 5.13
C SER A 257 -10.10 4.42 3.68
N ILE A 258 -11.24 4.42 3.00
CA ILE A 258 -11.39 4.04 1.59
C ILE A 258 -12.01 5.20 0.80
N HIS A 259 -12.07 5.13 -0.53
CA HIS A 259 -12.78 6.13 -1.34
C HIS A 259 -14.31 5.92 -1.29
N LEU A 260 -14.76 4.67 -1.46
CA LEU A 260 -16.18 4.31 -1.52
C LEU A 260 -16.97 4.74 -0.26
N ARG A 261 -18.18 5.26 -0.44
CA ARG A 261 -19.07 5.73 0.64
C ARG A 261 -20.51 5.29 0.42
N ASP A 262 -21.25 5.23 1.53
CA ASP A 262 -22.71 5.10 1.50
C ASP A 262 -23.34 6.27 0.72
N GLY A 263 -24.37 5.99 -0.06
CA GLY A 263 -25.15 7.00 -0.78
C GLY A 263 -24.52 7.53 -2.08
N MET A 264 -23.37 7.01 -2.50
CA MET A 264 -22.80 7.29 -3.81
C MET A 264 -23.68 6.77 -4.95
N THR A 265 -23.77 7.51 -6.07
CA THR A 265 -24.40 7.03 -7.30
C THR A 265 -23.59 5.89 -7.91
N ILE A 266 -24.18 5.11 -8.82
CA ILE A 266 -23.47 4.02 -9.53
C ILE A 266 -22.19 4.53 -10.21
N GLU A 267 -22.26 5.69 -10.86
CA GLU A 267 -21.08 6.32 -11.50
C GLU A 267 -19.97 6.63 -10.48
N GLN A 268 -20.34 7.22 -9.34
CA GLN A 268 -19.38 7.50 -8.26
C GLN A 268 -18.80 6.23 -7.63
N GLN A 269 -19.61 5.18 -7.52
CA GLN A 269 -19.16 3.88 -7.03
C GLN A 269 -18.11 3.27 -7.97
N GLU A 270 -18.33 3.32 -9.28
CA GLU A 270 -17.34 2.82 -10.25
C GLU A 270 -16.02 3.59 -10.17
N ASP A 271 -16.07 4.92 -10.05
CA ASP A 271 -14.87 5.75 -9.84
C ASP A 271 -14.15 5.42 -8.52
N ALA A 272 -14.92 5.19 -7.45
CA ALA A 272 -14.38 4.85 -6.15
C ALA A 272 -13.83 3.42 -6.07
N MET A 273 -14.25 2.52 -6.97
CA MET A 273 -13.91 1.10 -6.94
C MET A 273 -12.85 0.70 -7.98
N ILE A 274 -12.23 1.64 -8.70
CA ILE A 274 -11.29 1.34 -9.81
C ILE A 274 -10.27 0.25 -9.47
N SER A 275 -9.53 0.37 -8.35
CA SER A 275 -8.56 -0.66 -7.97
C SER A 275 -9.19 -1.85 -7.25
N ALA A 276 -10.29 -1.64 -6.52
CA ALA A 276 -11.05 -2.74 -5.93
C ALA A 276 -11.64 -3.68 -6.99
N ARG A 277 -12.05 -3.19 -8.16
CA ARG A 277 -12.51 -4.00 -9.31
C ARG A 277 -11.42 -4.89 -9.86
N TYR A 278 -10.15 -4.52 -9.70
CA TYR A 278 -9.03 -5.34 -10.12
C TYR A 278 -8.71 -6.45 -9.11
N TYR A 279 -8.66 -6.12 -7.82
CA TYR A 279 -8.24 -7.06 -6.77
C TYR A 279 -9.38 -7.89 -6.15
N MET A 280 -10.60 -7.36 -6.15
CA MET A 280 -11.81 -7.96 -5.60
C MET A 280 -12.98 -7.85 -6.62
N PRO A 281 -12.80 -8.35 -7.86
CA PRO A 281 -13.78 -8.21 -8.95
C PRO A 281 -15.13 -8.88 -8.68
N TYR A 282 -15.16 -9.81 -7.72
CA TYR A 282 -16.31 -10.60 -7.31
C TYR A 282 -17.11 -9.92 -6.18
N LEU A 283 -16.70 -8.75 -5.68
CA LEU A 283 -17.48 -8.02 -4.68
C LEU A 283 -18.34 -6.93 -5.34
N SER A 284 -19.59 -6.82 -4.88
CA SER A 284 -20.41 -5.64 -5.14
C SER A 284 -19.92 -4.44 -4.32
N ALA A 285 -20.40 -3.22 -4.64
CA ALA A 285 -20.09 -2.03 -3.85
C ALA A 285 -20.53 -2.20 -2.39
N ASP A 286 -21.72 -2.75 -2.18
CA ASP A 286 -22.28 -2.97 -0.84
C ASP A 286 -21.47 -4.02 -0.06
N ASP A 287 -21.13 -5.14 -0.70
CA ASP A 287 -20.36 -6.22 -0.08
C ASP A 287 -18.93 -5.74 0.26
N LEU A 288 -18.30 -4.95 -0.62
CA LEU A 288 -16.99 -4.34 -0.38
C LEU A 288 -17.04 -3.37 0.81
N LEU A 289 -18.03 -2.47 0.82
CA LEU A 289 -18.20 -1.48 1.88
C LEU A 289 -18.48 -2.15 3.23
N ALA A 290 -19.31 -3.19 3.23
CA ALA A 290 -19.61 -3.98 4.43
C ALA A 290 -18.36 -4.71 4.96
N GLY A 291 -17.51 -5.25 4.08
CA GLY A 291 -16.23 -5.86 4.48
C GLY A 291 -15.29 -4.86 5.16
N PHE A 292 -15.11 -3.66 4.61
CA PHE A 292 -14.31 -2.62 5.27
C PHE A 292 -14.90 -2.14 6.59
N LYS A 293 -16.25 -2.03 6.69
CA LYS A 293 -16.93 -1.72 7.95
C LYS A 293 -16.64 -2.78 9.01
N GLN A 294 -16.69 -4.07 8.65
CA GLN A 294 -16.30 -5.15 9.56
C GLN A 294 -14.84 -5.01 10.00
N TYR A 295 -13.91 -4.83 9.07
CA TYR A 295 -12.50 -4.73 9.41
C TYR A 295 -12.20 -3.55 10.34
N ASN A 296 -12.86 -2.41 10.14
CA ASN A 296 -12.78 -1.28 11.08
C ASN A 296 -13.41 -1.62 12.44
N GLN A 297 -14.50 -2.39 12.48
CA GLN A 297 -15.07 -2.86 13.73
C GLN A 297 -14.09 -3.78 14.49
N ILE A 298 -13.42 -4.71 13.80
CA ILE A 298 -12.37 -5.56 14.37
C ILE A 298 -11.24 -4.72 14.94
N ILE A 299 -10.79 -3.69 14.22
CA ILE A 299 -9.75 -2.76 14.71
C ILE A 299 -10.15 -2.12 16.04
N ARG A 300 -11.40 -1.66 16.16
CA ARG A 300 -11.93 -1.06 17.41
C ARG A 300 -11.92 -2.06 18.56
N GLU A 301 -12.42 -3.26 18.31
CA GLU A 301 -12.51 -4.32 19.31
C GLU A 301 -11.15 -4.79 19.79
N VAL A 302 -10.17 -4.94 18.88
CA VAL A 302 -8.79 -5.28 19.27
C VAL A 302 -8.18 -4.13 20.06
N ALA A 303 -8.43 -2.88 19.67
CA ALA A 303 -7.88 -1.73 20.39
C ALA A 303 -8.40 -1.65 21.83
N GLU A 304 -9.71 -1.86 22.02
CA GLU A 304 -10.35 -1.96 23.33
C GLU A 304 -9.77 -3.13 24.14
N LYS A 305 -9.75 -4.35 23.56
CA LYS A 305 -9.26 -5.56 24.22
C LYS A 305 -7.82 -5.44 24.70
N THR A 306 -6.96 -4.79 23.91
CA THR A 306 -5.52 -4.68 24.18
C THR A 306 -5.12 -3.39 24.89
N GLY A 307 -6.06 -2.46 25.10
CA GLY A 307 -5.79 -1.16 25.71
C GLY A 307 -4.88 -0.26 24.86
N THR A 308 -4.77 -0.51 23.55
CA THR A 308 -4.00 0.35 22.64
C THR A 308 -4.75 1.62 22.29
N LEU A 309 -4.02 2.66 21.86
CA LEU A 309 -4.66 3.87 21.35
C LEU A 309 -5.41 3.55 20.05
N LEU A 310 -6.69 3.87 20.01
CA LEU A 310 -7.48 3.78 18.80
C LEU A 310 -7.43 5.13 18.06
N ILE A 311 -7.00 5.13 16.80
CA ILE A 311 -7.07 6.29 15.89
C ILE A 311 -8.29 6.12 15.00
N GLU A 312 -9.40 6.74 15.39
CA GLU A 312 -10.70 6.63 14.70
C GLU A 312 -10.89 7.65 13.56
N ARG A 313 -12.15 7.80 13.14
CA ARG A 313 -12.65 8.84 12.23
C ARG A 313 -12.10 8.69 10.81
N GLU A 314 -12.18 7.47 10.28
CA GLU A 314 -11.81 7.13 8.90
C GLU A 314 -12.52 8.00 7.86
N HIS A 315 -13.71 8.52 8.18
CA HIS A 315 -14.49 9.40 7.31
C HIS A 315 -14.15 10.89 7.43
N ASP A 316 -13.22 11.29 8.31
CA ASP A 316 -12.67 12.66 8.29
C ASP A 316 -11.86 12.94 7.01
N ILE A 317 -11.48 11.88 6.27
CA ILE A 317 -10.99 11.98 4.91
C ILE A 317 -12.18 11.87 3.95
N PRO A 318 -12.51 12.94 3.22
CA PRO A 318 -13.59 12.90 2.23
C PRO A 318 -13.37 11.78 1.20
N GLY A 319 -14.41 10.99 0.95
CA GLY A 319 -14.38 9.93 -0.06
C GLY A 319 -14.57 10.51 -1.44
N ASP A 320 -13.54 11.15 -1.98
CA ASP A 320 -13.58 11.80 -3.30
C ASP A 320 -12.24 11.66 -4.06
N PRO A 321 -12.22 11.94 -5.37
CA PRO A 321 -10.99 11.93 -6.18
C PRO A 321 -9.97 13.02 -5.81
N ILE A 322 -10.32 13.98 -4.93
CA ILE A 322 -9.38 14.98 -4.45
C ILE A 322 -8.46 14.36 -3.40
N HIS A 323 -8.97 13.44 -2.59
CA HIS A 323 -8.24 12.80 -1.49
C HIS A 323 -7.76 11.38 -1.81
N PHE A 324 -8.40 10.70 -2.75
CA PHE A 324 -8.03 9.36 -3.18
C PHE A 324 -7.63 9.32 -4.65
N ASN A 325 -6.52 8.64 -4.94
CA ASN A 325 -6.03 8.39 -6.30
C ASN A 325 -6.71 7.16 -6.94
N ASP A 326 -7.18 6.23 -6.11
CA ASP A 326 -7.95 5.05 -6.51
C ASP A 326 -8.94 4.66 -5.39
N SER A 327 -9.18 3.36 -5.15
CA SER A 327 -10.08 2.91 -4.09
C SER A 327 -9.56 3.11 -2.66
N VAL A 328 -8.25 3.18 -2.44
CA VAL A 328 -7.64 3.18 -1.08
C VAL A 328 -6.38 4.03 -0.94
N HIS A 329 -5.71 4.39 -2.03
CA HIS A 329 -4.46 5.14 -2.01
C HIS A 329 -4.73 6.65 -2.00
N PHE A 330 -4.04 7.36 -1.12
CA PHE A 330 -4.24 8.79 -0.94
C PHE A 330 -3.50 9.62 -2.00
N THR A 331 -4.12 10.74 -2.37
CA THR A 331 -3.40 11.87 -2.97
C THR A 331 -2.59 12.59 -1.90
N ASP A 332 -1.83 13.60 -2.32
CA ASP A 332 -1.20 14.59 -1.44
C ASP A 332 -2.15 15.17 -0.37
N LYS A 333 -3.39 15.53 -0.77
CA LYS A 333 -4.41 16.07 0.16
C LYS A 333 -4.95 15.00 1.09
N GLY A 334 -5.16 13.78 0.59
CA GLY A 334 -5.54 12.64 1.43
C GLY A 334 -4.49 12.34 2.50
N SER A 335 -3.20 12.32 2.12
CA SER A 335 -2.09 12.10 3.05
C SER A 335 -1.99 13.19 4.13
N GLN A 336 -2.28 14.45 3.79
CA GLN A 336 -2.36 15.53 4.79
C GLN A 336 -3.47 15.32 5.82
N LYS A 337 -4.64 14.82 5.38
CA LYS A 337 -5.78 14.50 6.25
C LYS A 337 -5.52 13.25 7.09
N GLN A 338 -4.89 12.23 6.52
CA GLN A 338 -4.46 11.05 7.28
C GLN A 338 -3.45 11.43 8.37
N ALA A 339 -2.47 12.28 8.05
CA ALA A 339 -1.52 12.78 9.04
C ALA A 339 -2.21 13.63 10.13
N GLU A 340 -3.21 14.43 9.77
CA GLU A 340 -4.04 15.19 10.72
C GLU A 340 -4.75 14.26 11.71
N ARG A 341 -5.40 13.19 11.23
CA ARG A 341 -6.04 12.18 12.09
C ARG A 341 -5.05 11.60 13.11
N VAL A 342 -3.87 11.19 12.65
CA VAL A 342 -2.84 10.59 13.51
C VAL A 342 -2.32 11.59 14.54
N VAL A 343 -1.96 12.81 14.11
CA VAL A 343 -1.44 13.84 15.02
C VAL A 343 -2.47 14.22 16.07
N THR A 344 -3.73 14.44 15.69
CA THR A 344 -4.80 14.78 16.64
C THR A 344 -5.02 13.66 17.66
N ALA A 345 -5.04 12.40 17.23
CA ALA A 345 -5.22 11.26 18.14
C ALA A 345 -4.05 11.12 19.13
N LEU A 346 -2.80 11.25 18.66
CA LEU A 346 -1.62 11.21 19.53
C LEU A 346 -1.60 12.39 20.50
N MET A 347 -1.83 13.61 20.04
CA MET A 347 -1.78 14.79 20.90
C MET A 347 -2.86 14.78 22.00
N ASN A 348 -4.02 14.17 21.72
CA ASN A 348 -5.10 13.99 22.71
C ASN A 348 -4.89 12.79 23.64
N SER A 349 -3.89 11.94 23.39
CA SER A 349 -3.58 10.78 24.22
C SER A 349 -2.76 11.19 25.44
N SER A 350 -3.28 10.94 26.65
CA SER A 350 -2.53 11.12 27.90
C SER A 350 -1.24 10.29 27.90
N LYS A 351 -1.29 9.06 27.37
CA LYS A 351 -0.14 8.18 27.28
C LYS A 351 0.97 8.73 26.39
N PHE A 352 0.60 9.36 25.28
CA PHE A 352 1.57 10.05 24.43
C PHE A 352 2.22 11.23 25.17
N GLN A 353 1.43 12.04 25.89
CA GLN A 353 1.97 13.14 26.68
C GLN A 353 2.94 12.65 27.78
N GLU A 354 2.64 11.55 28.46
CA GLU A 354 3.55 10.91 29.43
C GLU A 354 4.89 10.53 28.79
N ILE A 355 4.87 9.91 27.60
CA ILE A 355 6.09 9.51 26.87
C ILE A 355 6.93 10.74 26.50
N VAL A 356 6.28 11.79 25.98
CA VAL A 356 6.94 13.05 25.64
C VAL A 356 7.58 13.69 26.87
N SER A 357 6.86 13.74 28.00
CA SER A 357 7.38 14.28 29.25
C SER A 357 8.53 13.46 29.81
N ALA A 358 8.45 12.13 29.80
CA ALA A 358 9.50 11.24 30.28
C ALA A 358 10.81 11.46 29.49
N LYS A 359 10.75 11.46 28.16
CA LYS A 359 11.93 11.70 27.31
C LYS A 359 12.55 13.07 27.49
N LYS A 360 11.75 14.10 27.79
CA LYS A 360 12.26 15.45 28.07
C LYS A 360 12.99 15.55 29.41
N ASN A 361 12.68 14.68 30.36
CA ASN A 361 13.32 14.68 31.68
C ASN A 361 14.61 13.84 31.71
N GLU A 362 14.84 13.00 30.70
CA GLU A 362 16.07 12.23 30.50
C GLU A 362 17.17 13.04 29.80
N LEU A 363 16.83 14.21 29.26
CA LEU A 363 17.69 15.23 28.68
C LEU A 363 18.29 16.15 29.73
#